data_AF-A0A3M5VMN4-F1
#
_entry.id   AF-A0A3M5VMN4-F1
#
_cell.length_a   1.000
_cell.length_b   1.000
_cell.length_c   1.000
_cell.angle_alpha   90.00
_cell.angle_beta   90.00
_cell.angle_gamma   90.00
#
_symmetry.space_group_name_H-M   'P 1'
#
loop_
_entity.id
_entity.type
_entity.pdbx_description
1 polymer ?
#
loop_
_entity_poly.entity_id
_entity_poly.type
_entity_poly.pdbx_seq_one_letter_code
_entity_poly.pdbx_strand_id
1 'polypeptide(L)'
;MTQRDLASKAGISWSQISRYESDLAQPRLKVLMKLAEALDVHKDDLKPPGKKEITLSLSDEMISKIEEFAETKKIAFDQAVQLIVIMGMKMKLEQDPLLVEELESEIPGAYESILKGISNDGAYKR
;
A
#
# COMPACT_ATOMS: atom_id res chain seq x y z
N MET A 1 15.61 13.52 -17.97
CA MET A 1 16.33 14.24 -16.89
C MET A 1 17.19 13.23 -16.17
N THR A 2 18.48 13.50 -15.93
CA THR A 2 19.35 12.60 -15.15
C THR A 2 19.25 12.89 -13.65
N GLN A 3 19.73 11.99 -12.78
CA GLN A 3 19.82 12.25 -11.34
C GLN A 3 20.64 13.51 -11.01
N ARG A 4 21.69 13.81 -11.80
CA ARG A 4 22.51 15.02 -11.59
C ARG A 4 21.74 16.28 -11.97
N ASP A 5 20.96 16.23 -13.05
CA ASP A 5 20.10 17.33 -13.47
C ASP A 5 19.02 17.62 -12.42
N LEU A 6 18.37 16.57 -11.89
CA LEU A 6 17.37 16.71 -10.84
C LEU A 6 17.98 17.27 -9.55
N ALA A 7 19.17 16.80 -9.16
CA ALA A 7 19.87 17.30 -7.97
C ALA A 7 20.16 18.80 -8.08
N SER A 8 20.66 19.23 -9.25
CA SER A 8 20.92 20.62 -9.55
C SER A 8 19.63 21.45 -9.52
N LYS A 9 18.57 20.99 -10.20
CA LYS A 9 17.27 21.69 -10.27
C LYS A 9 16.57 21.81 -8.91
N ALA A 10 16.62 20.77 -8.08
CA ALA A 10 16.02 20.76 -6.74
C ALA A 10 16.92 21.41 -5.66
N GLY A 11 18.17 21.75 -6.00
CA GLY A 11 19.15 22.29 -5.06
C GLY A 11 19.43 21.32 -3.88
N ILE A 12 19.69 20.05 -4.20
CA ILE A 12 20.09 18.99 -3.25
C ILE A 12 21.29 18.21 -3.82
N SER A 13 21.94 17.35 -3.02
CA SER A 13 23.07 16.57 -3.53
C SER A 13 22.63 15.40 -4.40
N TRP A 14 23.46 15.03 -5.38
CA TRP A 14 23.26 13.82 -6.18
C TRP A 14 23.20 12.56 -5.29
N SER A 15 24.00 12.51 -4.23
CA SER A 15 23.97 11.40 -3.27
C SER A 15 22.64 11.28 -2.54
N GLN A 16 21.94 12.39 -2.27
CA GLN A 16 20.59 12.34 -1.69
C GLN A 16 19.61 11.66 -2.64
N ILE A 17 19.63 12.04 -3.93
CA ILE A 17 18.76 11.42 -4.95
C ILE A 17 19.05 9.93 -5.08
N SER A 18 20.31 9.54 -5.21
CA SER A 18 20.69 8.13 -5.32
C SER A 18 20.19 7.30 -4.13
N ARG A 19 20.24 7.83 -2.90
CA ARG A 19 19.69 7.12 -1.72
C ARG A 19 18.17 7.03 -1.72
N TYR A 20 17.48 8.06 -2.21
CA TYR A 20 16.01 8.06 -2.28
C TYR A 20 15.51 7.03 -3.30
N GLU A 21 16.14 6.95 -4.47
CA GLU A 21 15.77 5.99 -5.52
C GLU A 21 16.14 4.54 -5.18
N SER A 22 17.08 4.33 -4.24
CA SER A 22 17.47 2.99 -3.76
C SER A 22 16.75 2.58 -2.46
N ASP A 23 15.70 3.30 -2.04
CA ASP A 23 14.95 3.07 -0.79
C ASP A 23 15.80 3.08 0.50
N LEU A 24 17.04 3.57 0.43
CA LEU A 24 17.95 3.66 1.57
C LEU A 24 17.60 4.82 2.50
N ALA A 25 16.84 5.80 2.02
CA ALA A 25 16.39 6.93 2.81
C ALA A 25 15.07 7.49 2.26
N GLN A 26 14.31 8.17 3.12
CA GLN A 26 13.14 8.94 2.71
C GLN A 26 13.44 10.45 2.82
N PRO A 27 13.05 11.27 1.82
CA PRO A 27 13.23 12.72 1.87
C PRO A 27 12.34 13.35 2.95
N ARG A 28 12.88 14.31 3.71
CA ARG A 28 12.04 15.14 4.60
C ARG A 28 11.13 16.04 3.78
N LEU A 29 10.01 16.50 4.37
CA LEU A 29 9.01 17.33 3.69
C LEU A 29 9.59 18.49 2.88
N LYS A 30 10.58 19.22 3.43
CA LYS A 30 11.25 20.33 2.72
C LYS A 30 11.96 19.88 1.43
N VAL A 31 12.60 18.72 1.45
CA VAL A 31 13.28 18.14 0.28
C VAL A 31 12.26 17.59 -0.70
N LEU A 32 11.20 16.97 -0.21
CA LEU A 32 10.09 16.49 -1.03
C LEU A 32 9.42 17.63 -1.83
N MET A 33 9.19 18.78 -1.20
CA MET A 33 8.64 19.96 -1.88
C MET A 33 9.55 20.48 -3.00
N LYS A 34 10.86 20.54 -2.76
CA LYS A 34 11.86 20.92 -3.77
C LYS A 34 11.90 19.95 -4.95
N LEU A 35 11.79 18.66 -4.67
CA LEU A 35 11.74 17.62 -5.70
C LEU A 35 10.46 17.73 -6.52
N ALA A 36 9.31 17.95 -5.87
CA ALA A 36 8.02 18.13 -6.54
C ALA A 36 8.05 19.34 -7.49
N GLU A 37 8.57 20.48 -7.03
CA GLU A 37 8.76 21.67 -7.86
C GLU A 37 9.74 21.42 -9.03
N ALA A 38 10.84 20.72 -8.80
CA ALA A 38 11.79 20.37 -9.86
C ALA A 38 11.21 19.39 -10.90
N LEU A 39 10.30 18.52 -10.49
CA LEU A 39 9.65 17.51 -11.32
C LEU A 39 8.34 17.98 -11.97
N ASP A 40 7.83 19.16 -11.58
CA ASP A 40 6.52 19.68 -12.01
C ASP A 40 5.36 18.72 -11.67
N VAL A 41 5.39 18.17 -10.45
CA VAL A 41 4.36 17.28 -9.91
C VAL A 41 3.85 17.78 -8.57
N HIS A 42 2.72 17.25 -8.08
CA HIS A 42 2.27 17.57 -6.74
C HIS A 42 3.11 16.81 -5.71
N LYS A 43 3.39 17.43 -4.56
CA LYS A 43 4.21 16.81 -3.49
C LYS A 43 3.64 15.48 -2.98
N ASP A 44 2.33 15.28 -3.10
CA ASP A 44 1.67 14.04 -2.68
C ASP A 44 1.90 12.89 -3.66
N ASP A 45 2.26 13.19 -4.93
CA ASP A 45 2.63 12.19 -5.93
C ASP A 45 4.00 11.55 -5.63
N LEU A 46 4.83 12.23 -4.82
CA LEU A 46 6.16 11.77 -4.40
C LEU A 46 6.16 11.13 -3.01
N LYS A 47 5.03 11.15 -2.29
CA LYS A 47 4.95 10.45 -1.02
C LYS A 47 4.82 8.96 -1.31
N PRO A 48 5.56 8.09 -0.59
CA PRO A 48 5.19 6.69 -0.58
C PRO A 48 3.72 6.61 -0.14
N PRO A 49 2.91 5.72 -0.75
CA PRO A 49 1.51 5.58 -0.37
C PRO A 49 1.47 5.39 1.14
N GLY A 50 0.78 6.31 1.83
CA GLY A 50 0.68 6.27 3.27
C GLY A 50 0.11 4.92 3.68
N LYS A 51 0.74 4.24 4.63
CA LYS A 51 0.12 3.07 5.25
C LYS A 51 -1.13 3.56 5.97
N LYS A 52 -2.30 3.17 5.46
CA LYS A 52 -3.56 3.36 6.17
C LYS A 52 -3.73 2.16 7.09
N GLU A 53 -3.88 2.44 8.38
CA GLU A 53 -4.14 1.40 9.37
C GLU A 53 -5.65 1.21 9.52
N ILE A 54 -6.06 -0.05 9.70
CA ILE A 54 -7.44 -0.44 9.97
C ILE A 54 -7.47 -1.02 11.39
N THR A 55 -8.35 -0.50 12.24
CA THR A 55 -8.60 -1.06 13.58
C THR A 55 -9.83 -1.95 13.51
N LEU A 56 -9.70 -3.18 14.00
CA LEU A 56 -10.80 -4.15 14.08
C LEU A 56 -11.11 -4.44 15.54
N SER A 57 -12.40 -4.46 15.89
CA SER A 57 -12.87 -4.98 17.17
C SER A 57 -13.34 -6.41 16.96
N LEU A 58 -12.66 -7.36 17.60
CA LEU A 58 -12.93 -8.79 17.49
C LEU A 58 -13.40 -9.30 18.85
N SER A 59 -14.36 -10.23 18.85
CA SER A 59 -14.70 -10.97 20.07
C SER A 59 -13.61 -11.98 20.42
N ASP A 60 -13.53 -12.37 21.69
CA ASP A 60 -12.58 -13.40 22.15
C ASP A 60 -12.73 -14.71 21.35
N GLU A 61 -13.96 -15.10 21.02
CA GLU A 61 -14.22 -16.29 20.19
C GLU A 61 -13.60 -16.18 18.78
N MET A 62 -13.67 -15.00 18.17
CA MET A 62 -13.05 -14.77 16.87
C MET A 62 -11.53 -14.78 16.98
N ILE A 63 -10.98 -14.18 18.04
CA ILE A 63 -9.52 -14.16 18.29
C ILE A 63 -9.00 -15.60 18.39
N SER A 64 -9.63 -16.46 19.19
CA SER A 64 -9.21 -17.86 19.34
C SER A 64 -9.25 -18.64 18.02
N LYS A 65 -10.28 -18.42 17.18
CA LYS A 65 -10.37 -19.05 15.85
C LYS A 65 -9.27 -18.56 14.90
N ILE A 66 -8.89 -17.29 14.99
CA ILE A 66 -7.81 -16.72 14.17
C ILE A 66 -6.45 -17.27 14.64
N GLU A 67 -6.25 -17.43 15.95
CA GLU A 67 -5.04 -18.06 16.51
C GLU A 67 -4.89 -19.51 16.02
N GLU A 68 -5.95 -20.31 16.07
CA GLU A 68 -5.94 -21.69 15.55
C GLU A 68 -5.62 -21.74 14.05
N PHE A 69 -6.18 -20.81 13.27
CA PHE A 69 -5.87 -20.68 11.85
C PHE A 69 -4.41 -20.29 11.61
N ALA A 70 -3.89 -19.34 12.40
CA ALA A 70 -2.50 -18.89 12.32
C ALA A 70 -1.52 -20.03 12.63
N GLU A 71 -1.79 -20.82 13.67
CA GLU A 71 -1.01 -22.02 14.03
C GLU A 71 -1.02 -23.07 12.92
N THR A 72 -2.21 -23.37 12.38
CA THR A 72 -2.40 -24.33 11.28
C THR A 72 -1.61 -23.92 10.05
N LYS A 73 -1.59 -22.63 9.74
CA LYS A 73 -0.87 -22.06 8.59
C LYS A 73 0.60 -21.75 8.87
N LYS A 74 1.03 -21.83 10.14
CA LYS A 74 2.37 -21.45 10.63
C LYS A 74 2.76 -20.02 10.26
N ILE A 75 1.82 -19.09 10.44
CA ILE A 75 2.00 -17.65 10.19
C ILE A 75 1.72 -16.86 11.47
N ALA A 76 2.13 -15.59 11.49
CA ALA A 76 1.81 -14.72 12.62
C ALA A 76 0.31 -14.36 12.65
N PHE A 77 -0.18 -13.91 13.81
CA PHE A 77 -1.60 -13.57 14.00
C PHE A 77 -2.05 -12.43 13.09
N ASP A 78 -1.26 -11.35 12.98
CA ASP A 78 -1.53 -10.21 12.10
C ASP A 78 -1.62 -10.62 10.63
N GLN A 79 -0.71 -11.50 10.23
CA GLN A 79 -0.65 -12.17 8.93
C GLN A 79 -1.89 -13.03 8.63
N ALA A 80 -2.41 -13.72 9.65
CA ALA A 80 -3.67 -14.47 9.56
C ALA A 80 -4.88 -13.54 9.42
N VAL A 81 -4.95 -12.46 10.22
CA VAL A 81 -6.01 -11.44 10.13
C VAL A 81 -6.05 -10.85 8.72
N GLN A 82 -4.90 -10.42 8.20
CA GLN A 82 -4.80 -9.87 6.84
C GLN A 82 -5.32 -10.85 5.78
N LEU A 83 -4.91 -12.12 5.86
CA LEU A 83 -5.35 -13.13 4.91
C LEU A 83 -6.86 -13.34 4.95
N ILE A 84 -7.44 -13.46 6.14
CA ILE A 84 -8.88 -13.66 6.32
C ILE A 84 -9.66 -12.48 5.76
N VAL A 85 -9.24 -11.25 6.06
CA VAL A 85 -9.88 -10.03 5.56
C VAL A 85 -9.80 -9.98 4.03
N ILE A 86 -8.63 -10.21 3.45
CA ILE A 86 -8.42 -10.20 2.00
C ILE A 86 -9.27 -11.27 1.31
N MET A 87 -9.30 -12.49 1.85
CA MET A 87 -10.13 -13.58 1.32
C MET A 87 -11.62 -13.23 1.39
N GLY A 88 -12.09 -12.69 2.52
CA GLY A 88 -13.47 -12.25 2.70
C GLY A 88 -13.86 -11.14 1.72
N MET A 89 -13.00 -10.14 1.54
CA MET A 89 -13.21 -9.06 0.56
C MET A 89 -13.29 -9.61 -0.86
N LYS A 90 -12.34 -10.46 -1.27
CA LYS A 90 -12.35 -11.06 -2.61
C LYS A 90 -13.62 -11.87 -2.83
N MET A 91 -13.98 -12.74 -1.89
CA MET A 91 -15.19 -13.56 -1.96
C MET A 91 -16.45 -12.69 -2.09
N LYS A 92 -16.55 -11.61 -1.29
CA LYS A 92 -17.71 -10.71 -1.33
C LYS A 92 -17.81 -9.97 -2.66
N LEU A 93 -16.69 -9.48 -3.19
CA LEU A 93 -16.65 -8.81 -4.50
C LEU A 93 -16.98 -9.76 -5.65
N GLU A 94 -16.54 -11.02 -5.59
CA GLU A 94 -16.83 -12.01 -6.63
C GLU A 94 -18.28 -12.51 -6.60
N GLN A 95 -18.92 -12.50 -5.43
CA GLN A 95 -20.26 -13.06 -5.24
C GLN A 95 -21.40 -12.04 -5.26
N ASP A 96 -21.10 -10.74 -5.20
CA ASP A 96 -22.09 -9.67 -5.12
C ASP A 96 -21.96 -8.71 -6.31
N PRO A 97 -22.63 -9.00 -7.46
CA PRO A 97 -22.56 -8.16 -8.65
C PRO A 97 -23.05 -6.74 -8.42
N LEU A 98 -24.02 -6.53 -7.50
CA LEU A 98 -24.56 -5.20 -7.20
C LEU A 98 -23.51 -4.34 -6.49
N LEU A 99 -22.75 -4.92 -5.56
CA LEU A 99 -21.64 -4.23 -4.92
C LEU A 99 -20.56 -3.82 -5.93
N VAL A 100 -20.26 -4.69 -6.90
CA VAL A 100 -19.30 -4.36 -7.97
C VAL A 100 -19.82 -3.23 -8.85
N GLU A 101 -21.11 -3.26 -9.21
CA GLU A 101 -21.74 -2.19 -10.00
C GLU A 101 -21.73 -0.85 -9.25
N GLU A 102 -22.06 -0.84 -7.96
CA GLU A 102 -22.00 0.35 -7.10
C GLU A 102 -20.57 0.91 -7.04
N LEU A 103 -19.58 0.05 -6.79
CA LEU A 103 -18.16 0.43 -6.74
C LEU A 103 -17.68 1.04 -8.06
N GLU A 104 -18.00 0.43 -9.19
CA GLU A 104 -17.59 0.90 -10.51
C GLU A 104 -18.33 2.18 -10.94
N SER A 105 -19.59 2.36 -10.50
CA SER A 105 -20.35 3.58 -10.73
C SER A 105 -19.78 4.77 -9.96
N GLU A 106 -19.35 4.58 -8.71
CA GLU A 106 -18.76 5.65 -7.90
C GLU A 106 -17.30 5.91 -8.26
N ILE A 107 -16.54 4.84 -8.52
CA ILE A 107 -15.09 4.89 -8.78
C ILE A 107 -14.76 3.94 -9.93
N PRO A 108 -14.76 4.43 -11.19
CA PRO A 108 -14.44 3.61 -12.35
C PRO A 108 -13.05 2.94 -12.25
N GLY A 109 -13.00 1.63 -12.45
CA GLY A 109 -11.80 0.80 -12.37
C GLY A 109 -11.42 0.38 -10.94
N ALA A 110 -12.25 0.66 -9.94
CA ALA A 110 -11.97 0.30 -8.55
C ALA A 110 -11.89 -1.21 -8.32
N TYR A 111 -12.80 -2.00 -8.91
CA TYR A 111 -12.82 -3.45 -8.76
C TYR A 111 -11.52 -4.08 -9.26
N GLU A 112 -11.11 -3.75 -10.49
CA GLU A 112 -9.84 -4.25 -11.04
C GLU A 112 -8.63 -3.82 -10.21
N SER A 113 -8.62 -2.57 -9.74
CA SER A 113 -7.52 -2.03 -8.95
C SER A 113 -7.40 -2.72 -7.59
N ILE A 114 -8.52 -2.95 -6.91
CA ILE A 114 -8.59 -3.67 -5.64
C ILE A 114 -8.18 -5.14 -5.84
N LEU A 115 -8.67 -5.81 -6.87
CA LEU A 115 -8.28 -7.19 -7.17
C LEU A 115 -6.79 -7.34 -7.49
N LYS A 116 -6.21 -6.40 -8.24
CA LYS A 116 -4.75 -6.36 -8.51
C LYS A 116 -3.99 -6.15 -7.21
N GLY A 117 -4.44 -5.26 -6.32
CA GLY A 117 -3.86 -5.08 -4.99
C GLY A 117 -3.88 -6.35 -4.15
N ILE A 118 -5.01 -7.05 -4.12
CA ILE A 118 -5.18 -8.35 -3.44
C ILE A 118 -4.26 -9.43 -4.02
N SER A 119 -4.06 -9.43 -5.34
CA SER A 119 -3.30 -10.48 -6.05
C SER A 119 -1.79 -10.23 -6.08
N ASN A 120 -1.34 -8.98 -5.92
CA ASN A 120 0.08 -8.60 -5.92
C ASN A 120 0.77 -8.70 -4.55
N ASP A 121 0.07 -9.06 -3.47
CA ASP A 121 0.68 -9.46 -2.20
C ASP A 121 1.28 -10.89 -2.28
N GLY A 122 2.14 -11.06 -3.29
CA GLY A 122 3.08 -12.14 -3.37
C GLY A 122 3.96 -12.16 -2.12
N ALA A 123 3.64 -13.09 -1.24
CA ALA A 123 4.45 -13.61 -0.16
C ALA A 123 4.64 -12.67 1.04
N TYR A 124 4.07 -13.06 2.17
CA TYR A 124 4.79 -13.57 3.36
C TYR A 124 6.33 -13.70 3.21
N LYS A 125 7.02 -12.62 2.86
CA LYS A 125 8.47 -12.43 2.83
C LYS A 125 8.67 -11.06 3.50
N ARG A 126 9.28 -10.93 4.66
CA ARG A 126 10.32 -11.72 5.33
C ARG A 126 10.06 -11.80 6.83
#